data_AF-A0A497P9I8-F1
#
_entry.id   AF-A0A497P9I8-F1
#
_cell.length_a   1.000
_cell.length_b   1.000
_cell.length_c   1.000
_cell.angle_alpha   90.00
_cell.angle_beta   90.00
_cell.angle_gamma   90.00
#
_symmetry.space_group_name_H-M   'P 1'
#
loop_
_entity.id
_entity.type
_entity.pdbx_description
1 polymer ?
#
loop_
_entity_poly.entity_id
_entity_poly.type
_entity_poly.pdbx_seq_one_letter_code
_entity_poly.pdbx_strand_id
1 'polypeptide(L)'
;MKYSLVLVLLLLFVAVPAAPIADDGKVTDNCVTGLSHETLNLPALAEQFGDSIPVVVTFSRPMDSALAALVESCGARFSLGRPSSSRIHDYYVLRGSAEALGTLQRLGVVDQMGVQTSAHYLEATRDVSIPEIDADTAWNMLDSLGRNLTGKGLVIADLDSGVDWRHPDLWFAGETEYSWIDVLPDAMPGNGSDAIDIDGDLTADSNESFFWIDIDDDGTFNATTDWIWVDNVTN
;
A
#
# COMPACT_ATOMS: atom_id res chain seq x y z
N MET A 1 -22.47 -53.08 66.91
CA MET A 1 -21.00 -53.28 66.90
C MET A 1 -20.42 -52.17 66.02
N LYS A 2 -20.02 -51.03 66.60
CA LYS A 2 -18.66 -50.66 67.05
C LYS A 2 -17.62 -50.54 65.90
N TYR A 3 -17.38 -49.27 65.54
CA TYR A 3 -16.14 -48.56 65.14
C TYR A 3 -15.29 -49.01 63.93
N SER A 4 -15.05 -48.09 62.97
CA SER A 4 -13.77 -47.35 62.76
C SER A 4 -13.85 -46.55 61.44
N LEU A 5 -13.83 -45.21 61.46
CA LEU A 5 -12.64 -44.35 61.25
C LEU A 5 -11.91 -44.58 59.91
N VAL A 6 -12.06 -43.68 58.95
CA VAL A 6 -10.98 -42.89 58.31
C VAL A 6 -11.63 -41.69 57.60
N LEU A 7 -11.32 -40.48 58.08
CA LEU A 7 -11.64 -39.20 57.46
C LEU A 7 -10.46 -38.83 56.54
N VAL A 8 -10.63 -38.91 55.22
CA VAL A 8 -9.62 -38.39 54.27
C VAL A 8 -9.99 -36.94 53.96
N LEU A 9 -9.19 -36.02 54.50
CA LEU A 9 -9.28 -34.59 54.25
C LEU A 9 -8.64 -34.29 52.87
N LEU A 10 -9.46 -34.09 51.85
CA LEU A 10 -9.00 -33.76 50.50
C LEU A 10 -8.89 -32.23 50.38
N LEU A 11 -7.67 -31.73 50.55
CA LEU A 11 -7.32 -30.32 50.39
C LEU A 11 -7.30 -29.99 48.89
N LEU A 12 -8.40 -29.40 48.40
CA LEU A 12 -8.52 -28.89 47.04
C LEU A 12 -7.76 -27.56 46.95
N PHE A 13 -6.53 -27.58 46.41
CA PHE A 13 -5.85 -26.36 45.97
C PHE A 13 -6.56 -25.85 44.70
N VAL A 14 -7.46 -24.89 44.87
CA VAL A 14 -7.97 -24.10 43.74
C VAL A 14 -6.86 -23.12 43.36
N ALA A 15 -6.07 -23.48 42.36
CA ALA A 15 -5.22 -22.52 41.67
C ALA A 15 -6.13 -21.56 40.91
N VAL A 16 -6.31 -20.35 41.43
CA VAL A 16 -6.96 -19.25 40.69
C VAL A 16 -5.93 -18.79 39.65
N PRO A 17 -6.19 -18.92 38.33
CA PRO A 17 -5.33 -18.30 37.35
C PRO A 17 -5.43 -16.79 37.54
N ALA A 18 -4.29 -16.15 37.83
CA ALA A 18 -4.19 -14.70 37.78
C ALA A 18 -4.49 -14.27 36.34
N ALA A 19 -5.66 -13.70 36.10
CA ALA A 19 -5.94 -13.03 34.84
C ALA A 19 -4.90 -11.91 34.68
N PRO A 20 -4.21 -11.81 33.52
CA PRO A 20 -3.40 -10.65 33.24
C PRO A 20 -4.32 -9.43 33.31
N ILE A 21 -3.96 -8.48 34.16
CA ILE A 21 -4.58 -7.16 34.18
C ILE A 21 -4.33 -6.59 32.78
N ALA A 22 -5.38 -6.55 31.97
CA ALA A 22 -5.37 -5.80 30.73
C ALA A 22 -5.07 -4.36 31.12
N ASP A 23 -3.91 -3.86 30.66
CA ASP A 23 -3.65 -2.44 30.59
C ASP A 23 -4.83 -1.86 29.81
N ASP A 24 -5.67 -1.10 30.52
CA ASP A 24 -6.83 -0.42 29.99
C ASP A 24 -6.43 0.74 29.08
N GLY A 25 -5.16 0.75 28.62
CA GLY A 25 -4.83 0.97 27.23
C GLY A 25 -5.57 2.19 26.75
N LYS A 26 -5.47 3.26 27.55
CA LYS A 26 -5.98 4.55 27.17
C LYS A 26 -5.10 4.93 26.00
N VAL A 27 -5.58 4.57 24.82
CA VAL A 27 -5.31 5.28 23.59
C VAL A 27 -5.60 6.72 24.01
N THR A 28 -4.52 7.44 24.28
CA THR A 28 -4.58 8.87 24.25
C THR A 28 -4.93 9.12 22.80
N ASP A 29 -6.22 9.35 22.55
CA ASP A 29 -6.64 10.02 21.34
C ASP A 29 -5.83 11.31 21.36
N ASN A 30 -4.68 11.29 20.70
CA ASN A 30 -4.14 12.44 20.03
C ASN A 30 -5.09 12.75 18.86
N CYS A 31 -6.38 12.89 19.16
CA CYS A 31 -7.26 13.79 18.46
C CYS A 31 -6.60 15.13 18.68
N VAL A 32 -5.70 15.47 17.76
CA VAL A 32 -5.04 16.75 17.67
C VAL A 32 -6.15 17.76 17.84
N THR A 33 -6.17 18.36 19.03
CA THR A 33 -6.96 19.53 19.36
C THR A 33 -6.82 20.46 18.16
N GLY A 34 -7.94 20.70 17.49
CA GLY A 34 -7.95 21.17 16.10
C GLY A 34 -6.92 22.27 15.86
N LEU A 35 -6.14 22.10 14.79
CA LEU A 35 -5.14 23.03 14.24
C LEU A 35 -5.04 24.31 15.07
N SER A 36 -4.35 24.23 16.21
CA SER A 36 -3.93 25.45 16.89
C SER A 36 -3.16 26.26 15.86
N HIS A 37 -3.56 27.52 15.65
CA HIS A 37 -2.83 28.51 14.85
C HIS A 37 -1.45 28.76 15.49
N GLU A 38 -0.59 27.74 15.50
CA GLU A 38 0.80 27.92 15.80
C GLU A 38 1.37 28.66 14.60
N THR A 39 1.63 29.95 14.80
CA THR A 39 2.17 30.81 13.76
C THR A 39 3.43 30.15 13.21
N LEU A 40 3.39 29.75 11.94
CA LEU A 40 4.48 29.04 11.29
C LEU A 40 5.79 29.83 11.43
N ASN A 41 6.78 29.27 12.13
CA ASN A 41 8.07 29.93 12.35
C ASN A 41 8.96 29.77 11.10
N LEU A 42 8.74 30.63 10.11
CA LEU A 42 9.48 30.62 8.85
C LEU A 42 11.01 30.74 9.03
N PRO A 43 11.55 31.56 9.95
CA PRO A 43 12.99 31.55 10.26
C PRO A 43 13.52 30.18 10.69
N ALA A 44 12.85 29.50 11.63
CA ALA A 44 13.28 28.16 12.06
C ALA A 44 13.18 27.14 10.92
N LEU A 45 12.16 27.24 10.07
CA LEU A 45 12.05 26.39 8.88
C LEU A 45 13.11 26.68 7.83
N ALA A 46 13.59 27.92 7.71
CA ALA A 46 14.71 28.25 6.83
C ALA A 46 16.03 27.62 7.31
N GLU A 47 16.22 27.46 8.62
CA GLU A 47 17.36 26.72 9.16
C GLU A 47 17.30 25.22 8.78
N GLN A 48 16.09 24.64 8.72
CA GLN A 48 15.88 23.23 8.38
C GLN A 48 15.89 22.94 6.88
N PHE A 49 15.21 23.77 6.08
CA PHE A 49 14.94 23.53 4.66
C PHE A 49 15.69 24.48 3.70
N GLY A 50 16.42 25.47 4.22
CA GLY A 50 17.08 26.50 3.43
C GLY A 50 16.10 27.43 2.71
N ASP A 51 16.45 27.83 1.48
CA ASP A 51 15.66 28.77 0.67
C ASP A 51 14.41 28.15 0.01
N SER A 52 14.16 26.86 0.22
CA SER A 52 13.05 26.12 -0.39
C SER A 52 12.24 25.37 0.66
N ILE A 53 11.53 26.12 1.50
CA ILE A 53 10.65 25.58 2.53
C ILE A 53 9.39 25.01 1.87
N PRO A 54 9.09 23.70 2.00
CA PRO A 54 7.88 23.11 1.47
C PRO A 54 6.69 23.38 2.40
N VAL A 55 5.62 23.95 1.86
CA VAL A 55 4.42 24.31 2.62
C VAL A 55 3.15 23.85 1.93
N VAL A 56 2.12 23.59 2.72
CA VAL A 56 0.73 23.43 2.29
C VAL A 56 -0.01 24.71 2.64
N VAL A 57 -0.74 25.29 1.68
CA VAL A 57 -1.48 26.54 1.87
C VAL A 57 -2.92 26.43 1.41
N THR A 58 -3.80 27.18 2.06
CA THR A 58 -5.11 27.58 1.52
C THR A 58 -5.09 29.07 1.24
N PHE A 59 -5.85 29.51 0.23
CA PHE A 59 -5.92 30.92 -0.15
C PHE A 59 -7.25 31.54 0.24
N SER A 60 -7.26 32.84 0.51
CA SER A 60 -8.45 33.61 0.89
C SER A 60 -9.48 33.76 -0.25
N ARG A 61 -9.11 33.38 -1.47
CA ARG A 61 -9.98 33.35 -2.64
C ARG A 61 -9.60 32.19 -3.58
N PRO A 62 -10.52 31.73 -4.45
CA PRO A 62 -10.23 30.69 -5.42
C PRO A 62 -9.01 31.03 -6.29
N MET A 63 -8.24 30.01 -6.64
CA MET A 63 -7.07 30.16 -7.51
C MET A 63 -7.48 30.58 -8.91
N ASP A 64 -6.92 31.70 -9.36
CA ASP A 64 -7.01 32.22 -10.73
C ASP A 64 -5.61 32.57 -11.25
N SER A 65 -5.53 32.96 -12.53
CA SER A 65 -4.24 33.30 -13.16
C SER A 65 -3.54 34.48 -12.49
N ALA A 66 -4.30 35.43 -11.93
CA ALA A 66 -3.74 36.59 -11.24
C ALA A 66 -3.12 36.19 -9.89
N LEU A 67 -3.78 35.31 -9.13
CA LEU A 67 -3.25 34.79 -7.87
C LEU A 67 -2.02 33.91 -8.12
N ALA A 68 -2.07 33.05 -9.14
CA ALA A 68 -0.92 32.22 -9.51
C ALA A 68 0.29 33.08 -9.87
N ALA A 69 0.10 34.11 -10.71
CA ALA A 69 1.16 35.05 -11.07
C ALA A 69 1.67 35.84 -9.86
N LEU A 70 0.79 36.22 -8.93
CA LEU A 70 1.20 36.87 -7.68
C LEU A 70 2.10 35.96 -6.84
N VAL A 71 1.69 34.70 -6.63
CA VAL A 71 2.48 33.70 -5.89
C VAL A 71 3.88 33.56 -6.48
N GLU A 72 3.98 33.41 -7.80
CA GLU A 72 5.26 33.29 -8.51
C GLU A 72 6.09 34.58 -8.46
N SER A 73 5.45 35.75 -8.56
CA SER A 73 6.13 37.04 -8.46
C SER A 73 6.72 37.31 -7.08
N CYS A 74 6.12 36.75 -6.03
CA CYS A 74 6.66 36.79 -4.67
C CYS A 74 7.84 35.82 -4.47
N GLY A 75 8.17 34.98 -5.46
CA GLY A 75 9.27 34.02 -5.39
C GLY A 75 8.87 32.64 -4.84
N ALA A 76 7.60 32.42 -4.51
CA ALA A 76 7.08 31.09 -4.20
C ALA A 76 6.72 30.33 -5.48
N ARG A 77 6.80 29.01 -5.46
CA ARG A 77 6.55 28.15 -6.62
C ARG A 77 5.63 27.01 -6.23
N PHE A 78 4.81 26.57 -7.18
CA PHE A 78 4.01 25.36 -7.03
C PHE A 78 4.91 24.12 -7.08
N SER A 79 4.79 23.23 -6.08
CA SER A 79 5.71 22.08 -5.92
C SER A 79 5.70 21.12 -7.11
N LEU A 80 4.59 21.03 -7.84
CA LEU A 80 4.40 20.23 -9.05
C LEU A 80 4.27 21.12 -10.30
N GLY A 81 4.93 22.29 -10.27
CA GLY A 81 5.15 23.18 -11.41
C GLY A 81 3.98 24.08 -11.80
N ARG A 82 2.73 23.68 -11.51
CA ARG A 82 1.52 24.47 -11.81
C ARG A 82 0.49 24.37 -10.70
N PRO A 83 -0.43 25.34 -10.57
CA PRO A 83 -1.49 25.31 -9.56
C PRO A 83 -2.37 24.06 -9.65
N SER A 84 -2.76 23.64 -10.87
CA SER A 84 -3.67 22.51 -11.07
C SER A 84 -3.10 21.16 -10.65
N SER A 85 -1.78 20.98 -10.80
CA SER A 85 -1.09 19.74 -10.44
C SER A 85 -0.65 19.73 -8.97
N SER A 86 -0.51 20.91 -8.37
CA SER A 86 -0.04 21.11 -6.99
C SER A 86 -1.19 21.30 -6.02
N ARG A 87 -2.36 20.71 -6.29
CA ARG A 87 -3.60 20.97 -5.57
C ARG A 87 -4.33 19.68 -5.24
N ILE A 88 -4.83 19.59 -4.01
CA ILE A 88 -5.85 18.62 -3.61
C ILE A 88 -6.97 19.40 -2.94
N HIS A 89 -8.14 19.46 -3.57
CA HIS A 89 -9.22 20.36 -3.15
C HIS A 89 -8.68 21.77 -2.88
N ASP A 90 -8.99 22.47 -1.80
CA ASP A 90 -8.54 23.85 -1.59
C ASP A 90 -7.11 24.01 -1.04
N TYR A 91 -6.39 22.89 -0.90
CA TYR A 91 -5.00 22.87 -0.47
C TYR A 91 -4.04 22.89 -1.65
N TYR A 92 -3.03 23.76 -1.57
CA TYR A 92 -1.97 23.87 -2.55
C TYR A 92 -0.62 23.57 -1.91
N VAL A 93 0.22 22.80 -2.60
CA VAL A 93 1.60 22.54 -2.19
C VAL A 93 2.54 23.52 -2.88
N LEU A 94 3.23 24.34 -2.09
CA LEU A 94 4.18 25.34 -2.53
C LEU A 94 5.57 25.10 -1.96
N ARG A 95 6.57 25.73 -2.57
CA ARG A 95 7.94 25.88 -2.07
C ARG A 95 8.37 27.33 -2.19
N GLY A 96 9.08 27.85 -1.21
CA GLY A 96 9.64 29.21 -1.27
C GLY A 96 10.56 29.53 -0.09
N SER A 97 11.27 30.65 -0.19
CA SER A 97 12.08 31.16 0.92
C SER A 97 11.18 31.71 2.03
N ALA A 98 11.75 31.85 3.23
CA ALA A 98 11.04 32.48 4.35
C ALA A 98 10.52 33.90 3.99
N GLU A 99 11.28 34.65 3.19
CA GLU A 99 10.87 35.98 2.72
C GLU A 99 9.68 35.92 1.75
N ALA A 100 9.71 35.01 0.78
CA ALA A 100 8.64 34.84 -0.19
C ALA A 100 7.32 34.43 0.49
N LEU A 101 7.40 33.40 1.35
CA LEU A 101 6.25 32.88 2.10
C LEU A 101 5.69 33.91 3.08
N GLY A 102 6.57 34.62 3.80
CA GLY A 102 6.17 35.70 4.70
C GLY A 102 5.55 36.89 3.96
N THR A 103 5.98 37.16 2.71
CA THR A 103 5.34 38.18 1.86
C THR A 103 3.93 37.78 1.48
N LEU A 104 3.68 36.53 1.10
CA LEU A 104 2.33 36.05 0.80
C LEU A 104 1.38 36.16 2.01
N GLN A 105 1.86 35.87 3.22
CA GLN A 105 1.10 36.07 4.45
C GLN A 105 0.79 37.55 4.69
N ARG A 106 1.77 38.45 4.55
CA ARG A 106 1.57 39.91 4.74
C ARG A 106 0.61 40.52 3.72
N LEU A 107 0.55 39.96 2.51
CA LEU A 107 -0.41 40.38 1.47
C LEU A 107 -1.85 39.92 1.76
N GLY A 108 -2.08 39.07 2.76
CA GLY A 108 -3.42 38.58 3.14
C GLY A 108 -4.06 37.66 2.10
N VAL A 109 -3.26 37.10 1.17
CA VAL A 109 -3.75 36.17 0.16
C VAL A 109 -3.80 34.73 0.65
N VAL A 110 -3.03 34.41 1.69
CA VAL A 110 -3.00 33.10 2.35
C VAL A 110 -3.92 33.12 3.55
N ASP A 111 -4.81 32.12 3.65
CA ASP A 111 -5.68 31.90 4.80
C ASP A 111 -4.99 31.01 5.84
N GLN A 112 -4.50 29.85 5.41
CA GLN A 112 -3.71 28.93 6.24
C GLN A 112 -2.40 28.54 5.55
N MET A 113 -1.35 28.34 6.36
CA MET A 113 -0.05 27.85 5.90
C MET A 113 0.54 26.90 6.95
N GLY A 114 0.90 25.69 6.52
CA GLY A 114 1.60 24.69 7.34
C GLY A 114 2.80 24.12 6.60
N VAL A 115 3.78 23.58 7.32
CA VAL A 115 4.91 22.86 6.72
C VAL A 115 4.44 21.53 6.12
N GLN A 116 4.99 21.13 4.97
CA GLN A 116 4.79 19.78 4.46
C GLN A 116 5.52 18.78 5.36
N THR A 117 4.77 17.89 6.02
CA THR A 117 5.34 16.80 6.83
C THR A 117 5.82 15.66 5.95
N SER A 118 6.82 14.91 6.42
CA SER A 118 7.21 13.64 5.82
C SER A 118 6.33 12.50 6.32
N ALA A 119 5.94 11.61 5.42
CA ALA A 119 5.35 10.33 5.81
C ALA A 119 6.38 9.51 6.59
N HIS A 120 5.92 8.76 7.59
CA HIS A 120 6.73 7.79 8.30
C HIS A 120 6.36 6.40 7.81
N TYR A 121 7.37 5.59 7.48
CA TYR A 121 7.17 4.19 7.16
C TYR A 121 6.79 3.44 8.43
N LEU A 122 5.70 2.70 8.36
CA LEU A 122 5.27 1.76 9.38
C LEU A 122 5.41 0.37 8.80
N GLU A 123 6.20 -0.48 9.45
CA GLU A 123 6.31 -1.89 9.09
C GLU A 123 5.41 -2.71 10.01
N ALA A 124 4.60 -3.59 9.43
CA ALA A 124 3.80 -4.57 10.15
C ALA A 124 4.28 -5.98 9.79
N THR A 125 4.32 -6.88 10.78
CA THR A 125 4.58 -8.31 10.57
C THR A 125 3.45 -8.94 9.76
N ARG A 126 3.79 -9.67 8.70
CA ARG A 126 2.90 -9.92 7.55
C ARG A 126 2.24 -11.31 7.47
N ASP A 127 2.40 -12.16 8.47
CA ASP A 127 2.01 -13.58 8.38
C ASP A 127 0.92 -14.02 9.37
N VAL A 128 0.58 -13.21 10.39
CA VAL A 128 -0.44 -13.59 11.39
C VAL A 128 -1.85 -13.09 11.07
N SER A 129 -1.98 -12.08 10.21
CA SER A 129 -3.25 -11.33 10.09
C SER A 129 -4.35 -12.07 9.33
N ILE A 130 -4.02 -12.95 8.38
CA ILE A 130 -5.01 -13.66 7.55
C ILE A 130 -6.02 -14.44 8.41
N PRO A 131 -5.58 -15.36 9.31
CA PRO A 131 -6.51 -16.04 10.21
C PRO A 131 -7.07 -15.12 11.31
N GLU A 132 -6.37 -14.06 11.71
CA GLU A 132 -6.86 -13.16 12.77
C GLU A 132 -8.02 -12.25 12.34
N ILE A 133 -8.13 -11.96 11.04
CA ILE A 133 -9.24 -11.17 10.47
C ILE A 133 -10.28 -12.04 9.75
N ASP A 134 -10.18 -13.38 9.89
CA ASP A 134 -11.02 -14.38 9.20
C ASP A 134 -11.07 -14.18 7.67
N ALA A 135 -9.98 -13.70 7.05
CA ALA A 135 -9.94 -13.47 5.61
C ALA A 135 -10.08 -14.77 4.80
N ASP A 136 -9.59 -15.88 5.35
CA ASP A 136 -9.70 -17.23 4.80
C ASP A 136 -11.16 -17.71 4.69
N THR A 137 -12.04 -17.24 5.59
CA THR A 137 -13.47 -17.50 5.50
C THR A 137 -14.07 -16.84 4.25
N ALA A 138 -13.65 -15.62 3.91
CA ALA A 138 -14.16 -14.88 2.75
C ALA A 138 -13.84 -15.58 1.42
N TRP A 139 -12.74 -16.32 1.32
CA TRP A 139 -12.37 -17.09 0.13
C TRP A 139 -13.40 -18.17 -0.25
N ASN A 140 -14.17 -18.65 0.72
CA ASN A 140 -15.20 -19.67 0.53
C ASN A 140 -16.63 -19.09 0.47
N MET A 141 -16.77 -17.76 0.56
CA MET A 141 -18.08 -17.11 0.53
C MET A 141 -18.60 -16.93 -0.89
N LEU A 142 -19.92 -17.01 -1.01
CA LEU A 142 -20.66 -16.73 -2.24
C LEU A 142 -21.39 -15.39 -2.12
N ASP A 143 -21.48 -14.65 -3.22
CA ASP A 143 -22.34 -13.49 -3.33
C ASP A 143 -23.83 -13.89 -3.40
N SER A 144 -24.71 -12.88 -3.43
CA SER A 144 -26.16 -13.09 -3.56
C SER A 144 -26.61 -13.83 -4.84
N LEU A 145 -25.72 -14.01 -5.81
CA LEU A 145 -25.95 -14.73 -7.06
C LEU A 145 -25.27 -16.12 -7.06
N GLY A 146 -24.68 -16.55 -5.94
CA GLY A 146 -24.03 -17.85 -5.80
C GLY A 146 -22.64 -17.92 -6.41
N ARG A 147 -21.96 -16.79 -6.64
CA ARG A 147 -20.60 -16.72 -7.22
C ARG A 147 -19.56 -16.47 -6.14
N ASN A 148 -18.36 -17.04 -6.30
CA ASN A 148 -17.25 -16.78 -5.36
C ASN A 148 -16.93 -15.28 -5.26
N LEU A 149 -16.65 -14.82 -4.04
CA LEU A 149 -16.17 -13.47 -3.78
C LEU A 149 -14.70 -13.33 -4.19
N THR A 150 -14.46 -12.77 -5.37
CA THR A 150 -13.10 -12.59 -5.94
C THR A 150 -12.62 -11.14 -5.94
N GLY A 151 -13.48 -10.17 -5.62
CA GLY A 151 -13.19 -8.75 -5.81
C GLY A 151 -13.21 -8.28 -7.28
N LYS A 152 -13.62 -9.13 -8.24
CA LYS A 152 -13.72 -8.77 -9.66
C LYS A 152 -14.55 -7.49 -9.85
N GLY A 153 -13.96 -6.49 -10.51
CA GLY A 153 -14.58 -5.19 -10.77
C GLY A 153 -14.40 -4.14 -9.67
N LEU A 154 -13.70 -4.47 -8.58
CA LEU A 154 -13.29 -3.50 -7.56
C LEU A 154 -11.89 -2.99 -7.85
N VAL A 155 -11.66 -1.71 -7.54
CA VAL A 155 -10.34 -1.07 -7.64
C VAL A 155 -9.95 -0.56 -6.26
N ILE A 156 -8.79 -0.98 -5.78
CA ILE A 156 -8.19 -0.53 -4.52
C ILE A 156 -6.98 0.33 -4.88
N ALA A 157 -6.93 1.55 -4.35
CA ALA A 157 -5.77 2.42 -4.51
C ALA A 157 -4.84 2.24 -3.30
N ASP A 158 -3.63 1.73 -3.55
CA ASP A 158 -2.56 1.62 -2.56
C ASP A 158 -1.56 2.76 -2.74
N LEU A 159 -1.34 3.55 -1.69
CA LEU A 159 -0.47 4.72 -1.68
C LEU A 159 0.77 4.41 -0.83
N ASP A 160 1.65 3.58 -1.38
CA ASP A 160 2.88 3.15 -0.73
C ASP A 160 4.11 3.51 -1.59
N SER A 161 5.23 2.86 -1.33
CA SER A 161 6.51 2.92 -2.03
C SER A 161 6.48 2.38 -3.47
N GLY A 162 5.37 1.73 -3.86
CA GLY A 162 5.18 1.09 -5.15
C GLY A 162 5.04 -0.42 -5.01
N VAL A 163 5.02 -1.12 -6.14
CA VAL A 163 4.84 -2.56 -6.20
C VAL A 163 5.75 -3.16 -7.27
N ASP A 164 6.37 -4.31 -7.01
CA ASP A 164 7.02 -5.09 -8.07
C ASP A 164 5.94 -5.80 -8.87
N TRP A 165 5.44 -5.12 -9.90
CA TRP A 165 4.38 -5.62 -10.78
C TRP A 165 4.75 -6.90 -11.54
N ARG A 166 6.02 -7.33 -11.50
CA ARG A 166 6.50 -8.59 -12.10
C ARG A 166 6.43 -9.76 -11.13
N HIS A 167 5.99 -9.56 -9.89
CA HIS A 167 5.82 -10.65 -8.94
C HIS A 167 4.63 -11.53 -9.36
N PRO A 168 4.79 -12.87 -9.49
CA PRO A 168 3.73 -13.74 -9.99
C PRO A 168 2.42 -13.71 -9.19
N ASP A 169 2.48 -13.57 -7.86
CA ASP A 169 1.28 -13.42 -7.03
C ASP A 169 0.40 -12.19 -7.36
N LEU A 170 0.92 -11.24 -8.13
CA LEU A 170 0.18 -10.06 -8.59
C LEU A 170 -0.36 -10.23 -10.01
N TRP A 171 -0.10 -11.37 -10.65
CA TRP A 171 -0.65 -11.71 -11.94
C TRP A 171 -2.00 -12.37 -11.76
N PHE A 172 -2.97 -11.89 -12.54
CA PHE A 172 -4.27 -12.53 -12.62
C PHE A 172 -4.27 -13.43 -13.84
N ALA A 173 -4.76 -14.66 -13.68
CA ALA A 173 -5.03 -15.53 -14.81
C ALA A 173 -5.96 -14.78 -15.80
N GLY A 174 -5.51 -14.68 -17.06
CA GLY A 174 -6.33 -14.12 -18.12
C GLY A 174 -7.56 -15.00 -18.40
N GLU A 175 -8.51 -14.47 -19.18
CA GLU A 175 -9.68 -15.23 -19.63
C GLU A 175 -9.38 -16.08 -20.90
N THR A 176 -8.12 -16.09 -21.35
CA THR A 176 -7.68 -16.75 -22.60
C THR A 176 -6.83 -17.95 -22.29
N GLU A 177 -7.18 -19.08 -22.89
CA GLU A 177 -6.37 -20.31 -22.88
C GLU A 177 -5.46 -20.31 -24.11
N TYR A 178 -4.22 -20.77 -23.93
CA TYR A 178 -3.23 -20.89 -24.99
C TYR A 178 -2.73 -22.33 -25.06
N SER A 179 -2.30 -22.77 -26.25
CA SER A 179 -1.74 -24.11 -26.42
C SER A 179 -0.28 -24.12 -25.98
N TRP A 180 0.13 -25.14 -25.22
CA TRP A 180 1.55 -25.41 -25.00
C TRP A 180 2.09 -26.25 -26.14
N ILE A 181 3.18 -25.78 -26.74
CA ILE A 181 3.97 -26.51 -27.74
C ILE A 181 5.18 -27.12 -27.02
N ASP A 182 5.06 -28.41 -26.75
CA ASP A 182 6.14 -29.26 -26.24
C ASP A 182 7.11 -29.58 -27.40
N VAL A 183 8.15 -28.76 -27.54
CA VAL A 183 9.10 -28.85 -28.67
C VAL A 183 9.97 -30.10 -28.55
N LEU A 184 10.35 -30.45 -27.32
CA LEU A 184 11.07 -31.66 -26.98
C LEU A 184 10.11 -32.61 -26.25
N PRO A 185 9.44 -33.56 -26.93
CA PRO A 185 8.29 -34.30 -26.42
C PRO A 185 8.61 -35.19 -25.20
N ASP A 186 8.79 -34.56 -24.06
CA ASP A 186 9.19 -35.13 -22.77
C ASP A 186 8.15 -34.84 -21.68
N ALA A 187 7.09 -34.11 -22.04
CA ALA A 187 6.00 -33.71 -21.16
C ALA A 187 6.46 -32.89 -19.95
N MET A 188 7.57 -32.16 -20.07
CA MET A 188 8.08 -31.24 -19.05
C MET A 188 8.29 -29.84 -19.64
N PRO A 189 7.85 -28.76 -18.95
CA PRO A 189 8.08 -27.42 -19.45
C PRO A 189 9.58 -27.10 -19.56
N GLY A 190 10.04 -26.83 -20.78
CA GLY A 190 11.44 -26.51 -21.07
C GLY A 190 11.70 -25.01 -21.16
N ASN A 191 12.47 -24.46 -20.21
CA ASN A 191 12.83 -23.03 -20.16
C ASN A 191 13.55 -22.58 -21.44
N GLY A 192 12.88 -21.72 -22.22
CA GLY A 192 13.39 -21.18 -23.49
C GLY A 192 13.51 -22.21 -24.62
N SER A 193 13.04 -23.45 -24.43
CA SER A 193 12.95 -24.46 -25.49
C SER A 193 11.53 -24.68 -25.97
N ASP A 194 10.56 -24.59 -25.06
CA ASP A 194 9.15 -24.74 -25.36
C ASP A 194 8.47 -23.38 -25.58
N ALA A 195 7.27 -23.42 -26.17
CA ALA A 195 6.51 -22.22 -26.51
C ALA A 195 5.05 -22.29 -26.04
N ILE A 196 4.48 -21.12 -25.76
CA ILE A 196 3.04 -20.93 -25.64
C ILE A 196 2.55 -20.29 -26.93
N ASP A 197 1.70 -21.01 -27.67
CA ASP A 197 1.09 -20.58 -28.93
C ASP A 197 0.12 -19.40 -28.68
N ILE A 198 0.64 -18.17 -28.80
CA ILE A 198 -0.10 -16.94 -28.52
C ILE A 198 -0.96 -16.56 -29.72
N ASP A 199 -0.49 -16.80 -30.93
CA ASP A 199 -1.19 -16.39 -32.15
C ASP A 199 -2.10 -17.46 -32.78
N GLY A 200 -2.01 -18.70 -32.28
CA GLY A 200 -2.90 -19.81 -32.62
C GLY A 200 -2.49 -20.55 -33.89
N ASP A 201 -1.25 -20.45 -34.33
CA ASP A 201 -0.76 -21.08 -35.56
C ASP A 201 -0.12 -22.46 -35.36
N LEU A 202 0.01 -22.91 -34.10
CA LEU A 202 0.60 -24.18 -33.67
C LEU A 202 2.10 -24.35 -33.99
N THR A 203 2.81 -23.25 -34.20
CA THR A 203 4.25 -23.19 -34.45
C THR A 203 4.93 -22.50 -33.27
N ALA A 204 6.10 -23.00 -32.86
CA ALA A 204 6.87 -22.33 -31.81
C ALA A 204 7.67 -21.16 -32.39
N ASP A 205 7.24 -19.93 -32.14
CA ASP A 205 7.95 -18.72 -32.54
C ASP A 205 8.88 -18.14 -31.46
N SER A 206 9.84 -17.31 -31.87
CA SER A 206 10.83 -16.73 -30.94
C SER A 206 10.23 -15.78 -29.90
N ASN A 207 9.07 -15.19 -30.18
CA ASN A 207 8.32 -14.32 -29.26
C ASN A 207 7.31 -15.08 -28.39
N GLU A 208 7.32 -16.41 -28.45
CA GLU A 208 6.41 -17.31 -27.73
C GLU A 208 7.13 -18.23 -26.75
N SER A 209 8.47 -18.15 -26.73
CA SER A 209 9.29 -18.88 -25.76
C SER A 209 8.92 -18.47 -24.34
N PHE A 210 8.69 -19.46 -23.49
CA PHE A 210 8.34 -19.23 -22.10
C PHE A 210 9.45 -19.67 -21.15
N PHE A 211 9.32 -19.22 -19.92
CA PHE A 211 10.06 -19.70 -18.78
C PHE A 211 9.10 -20.10 -17.68
N TRP A 212 9.53 -21.00 -16.81
CA TRP A 212 8.82 -21.40 -15.62
C TRP A 212 9.74 -21.35 -14.40
N ILE A 213 9.13 -21.08 -13.25
CA ILE A 213 9.77 -21.08 -11.94
C ILE A 213 9.21 -22.27 -11.17
N ASP A 214 10.11 -23.16 -10.82
CA ASP A 214 9.92 -24.21 -9.81
C ASP A 214 10.04 -23.55 -8.43
N ILE A 215 8.93 -23.30 -7.75
CA ILE A 215 8.94 -22.59 -6.46
C ILE A 215 9.42 -23.51 -5.33
N ASP A 216 9.10 -24.80 -5.39
CA ASP A 216 9.44 -25.76 -4.34
C ASP A 216 10.72 -26.57 -4.62
N ASP A 217 11.34 -26.36 -5.78
CA ASP A 217 12.62 -26.94 -6.24
C ASP A 217 12.58 -28.48 -6.28
N ASP A 218 11.42 -29.05 -6.65
CA ASP A 218 11.21 -30.50 -6.71
C ASP A 218 11.48 -31.11 -8.09
N GLY A 219 11.72 -30.27 -9.10
CA GLY A 219 12.01 -30.63 -10.48
C GLY A 219 10.79 -31.05 -11.31
N THR A 220 9.57 -30.86 -10.80
CA THR A 220 8.31 -31.20 -11.44
C THR A 220 7.41 -29.98 -11.48
N PHE A 221 6.92 -29.63 -12.67
CA PHE A 221 5.97 -28.53 -12.77
C PHE A 221 4.63 -28.86 -12.10
N ASN A 222 4.21 -28.01 -11.17
CA ASN A 222 2.95 -28.07 -10.48
C ASN A 222 2.16 -26.76 -10.68
N ALA A 223 1.10 -26.80 -11.48
CA ALA A 223 0.27 -25.64 -11.78
C ALA A 223 -0.46 -24.99 -10.56
N THR A 224 -0.39 -25.61 -9.37
CA THR A 224 -0.91 -24.99 -8.13
C THR A 224 0.11 -24.14 -7.38
N THR A 225 1.40 -24.31 -7.65
CA THR A 225 2.49 -23.63 -6.93
C THR A 225 3.45 -22.91 -7.87
N ASP A 226 3.65 -23.43 -9.08
CA ASP A 226 4.61 -22.94 -10.04
C ASP A 226 3.97 -22.03 -11.07
N TRP A 227 4.84 -21.22 -11.69
CA TRP A 227 4.42 -20.18 -12.62
C TRP A 227 5.12 -20.36 -13.95
N ILE A 228 4.34 -20.25 -15.03
CA ILE A 228 4.83 -20.10 -16.40
C ILE A 228 4.60 -18.65 -16.82
N TRP A 229 5.58 -18.04 -17.48
CA TRP A 229 5.41 -16.77 -18.16
C TRP A 229 6.07 -16.78 -19.51
N VAL A 230 5.40 -16.16 -20.48
CA VAL A 230 6.02 -15.82 -21.75
C VAL A 230 6.77 -14.52 -21.56
N ASP A 231 8.08 -14.54 -21.77
CA ASP A 231 8.87 -13.33 -21.80
C ASP A 231 8.96 -12.82 -23.23
N ASN A 232 8.07 -11.89 -23.59
CA ASN A 232 8.14 -11.20 -24.88
C ASN A 232 9.27 -10.12 -24.90
N VAL A 233 10.17 -10.11 -23.91
CA VAL A 233 11.36 -9.26 -23.92
C VAL A 233 12.47 -9.96 -24.71
N THR A 234 12.29 -10.07 -26.03
CA THR A 234 13.42 -10.20 -26.95
C THR A 234 13.38 -9.11 -28.02
N ASN A 235 14.27 -8.12 -27.81
CA ASN A 235 14.87 -7.13 -28.74
C ASN A 235 14.05 -6.52 -29.88
#